data_AF-A0A1B6JU04-F1
#
_entry.id   AF-A0A1B6JU04-F1
#
_cell.length_a   1.000
_cell.length_b   1.000
_cell.length_c   1.000
_cell.angle_alpha   90.00
_cell.angle_beta   90.00
_cell.angle_gamma   90.00
#
_symmetry.space_group_name_H-M   'P 1'
#
loop_
_entity.id
_entity.type
_entity.pdbx_description
1 polymer ?
#
loop_
_entity_poly.entity_id
_entity_poly.type
_entity_poly.pdbx_seq_one_letter_code
_entity_poly.pdbx_strand_id
1 'polypeptide(L)'
;RRQPATLAADVAGFVASPENVSEELDTLKTLLENPSYEKVEALFLTDILCQTLRRQQDFTRFISIVLEHVESILTYKNSIFILRVLRNIINTRFYVPTVFYISRVLESAVKAEKLTAAGRRFGYEDVRLSNDDLRAEELQRFVVGECLGLIKTQMQIFGSNIGFPELAFVVCNELRTKSRIGVFREVVGDLIKAI
;
A
#
# COMPACT_ATOMS: atom_id res chain seq x y z
N ARG A 1 46.32 1.96 5.54
CA ARG A 1 45.08 2.09 4.74
C ARG A 1 44.29 3.26 5.32
N ARG A 2 44.41 4.47 4.76
CA ARG A 2 43.72 5.67 5.25
C ARG A 2 42.38 5.77 4.53
N GLN A 3 41.26 5.72 5.26
CA GLN A 3 39.96 6.14 4.71
C GLN A 3 40.08 7.63 4.31
N PRO A 4 39.53 8.04 3.15
CA PRO A 4 39.53 9.45 2.79
C PRO A 4 38.70 10.23 3.83
N ALA A 5 39.25 11.32 4.33
CA ALA A 5 38.69 12.16 5.40
C ALA A 5 37.32 12.78 5.07
N THR A 6 36.85 12.61 3.84
CA THR A 6 35.59 13.13 3.31
C THR A 6 34.39 12.30 3.74
N LEU A 7 34.47 10.97 3.75
CA LEU A 7 33.27 10.13 3.95
C LEU A 7 32.63 10.34 5.33
N ALA A 8 33.43 10.48 6.39
CA ALA A 8 32.92 10.72 7.73
C ALA A 8 32.33 12.13 7.89
N ALA A 9 32.91 13.12 7.21
CA ALA A 9 32.43 14.50 7.21
C ALA A 9 31.17 14.66 6.34
N ASP A 10 31.09 13.97 5.21
CA ASP A 10 29.93 13.92 4.32
C ASP A 10 28.77 13.21 5.00
N VAL A 11 29.05 12.10 5.72
CA VAL A 11 28.06 11.41 6.55
C VAL A 11 27.60 12.30 7.71
N ALA A 12 28.52 13.02 8.37
CA ALA A 12 28.15 13.97 9.44
C ALA A 12 27.33 15.16 8.91
N GLY A 13 27.65 15.67 7.72
CA GLY A 13 26.91 16.73 7.04
C GLY A 13 25.52 16.28 6.59
N PHE A 14 25.40 15.07 6.05
CA PHE A 14 24.12 14.45 5.71
C PHE A 14 23.23 14.22 6.94
N VAL A 15 23.83 13.81 8.06
CA VAL A 15 23.12 13.65 9.34
C VAL A 15 22.72 15.01 9.94
N ALA A 16 23.52 16.06 9.72
CA ALA A 16 23.28 17.40 10.27
C ALA A 16 22.29 18.25 9.46
N SER A 17 22.21 18.06 8.14
CA SER A 17 21.25 18.73 7.25
C SER A 17 20.50 17.72 6.38
N PRO A 18 19.53 16.99 6.95
CA PRO A 18 18.64 16.17 6.14
C PRO A 18 17.99 17.04 5.06
N GLU A 19 18.12 16.61 3.79
CA GLU A 19 17.63 17.31 2.61
C GLU A 19 16.18 17.75 2.81
N ASN A 20 15.87 18.96 2.33
CA ASN A 20 14.52 19.48 2.34
C ASN A 20 13.72 18.77 1.25
N VAL A 21 12.85 17.86 1.64
CA VAL A 21 12.00 17.07 0.74
C VAL A 21 10.69 17.76 0.33
N SER A 22 10.54 19.06 0.63
CA SER A 22 9.26 19.77 0.40
C SER A 22 8.89 19.82 -1.08
N GLU A 23 9.87 20.02 -1.97
CA GLU A 23 9.64 20.11 -3.41
C GLU A 23 9.16 18.77 -3.98
N GLU A 24 9.72 17.65 -3.53
CA GLU A 24 9.31 16.31 -3.92
C GLU A 24 7.91 15.98 -3.42
N LEU A 25 7.56 16.41 -2.20
CA LEU A 25 6.21 16.23 -1.66
C LEU A 25 5.17 17.05 -2.43
N ASP A 26 5.49 18.28 -2.81
CA ASP A 26 4.62 19.13 -3.62
C ASP A 26 4.50 18.63 -5.07
N THR A 27 5.59 18.06 -5.61
CA THR A 27 5.59 17.37 -6.89
C THR A 27 4.69 16.14 -6.85
N LEU A 28 4.82 15.29 -5.82
CA LEU A 28 3.96 14.13 -5.64
C LEU A 28 2.49 14.53 -5.56
N LYS A 29 2.17 15.56 -4.79
CA LYS A 29 0.80 16.07 -4.68
C LYS A 29 0.25 16.46 -6.06
N THR A 30 1.02 17.20 -6.84
CA THR A 30 0.65 17.62 -8.20
C THR A 30 0.43 16.42 -9.13
N LEU A 31 1.30 15.40 -9.06
CA LEU A 31 1.18 14.17 -9.84
C LEU A 31 -0.09 13.37 -9.49
N LEU A 32 -0.44 13.31 -8.21
CA LEU A 32 -1.61 12.58 -7.73
C LEU A 32 -2.92 13.31 -8.05
N GLU A 33 -2.93 14.65 -8.02
CA GLU A 33 -4.13 15.45 -8.30
C GLU A 33 -4.47 15.53 -9.79
N ASN A 34 -3.49 15.36 -10.67
CA ASN A 34 -3.70 15.53 -12.11
C ASN A 34 -4.13 14.22 -12.80
N PRO A 35 -5.37 14.13 -13.33
CA PRO A 35 -5.86 12.92 -13.99
C PRO A 35 -5.11 12.52 -15.27
N SER A 36 -4.36 13.45 -15.85
CA SER A 36 -3.63 13.28 -17.11
C SER A 36 -2.23 12.70 -16.92
N TYR A 37 -1.70 12.71 -15.69
CA TYR A 37 -0.34 12.23 -15.43
C TYR A 37 -0.25 10.70 -15.37
N GLU A 38 0.94 10.20 -15.67
CA GLU A 38 1.19 8.78 -15.65
C GLU A 38 1.23 8.26 -14.20
N LYS A 39 0.24 7.43 -13.83
CA LYS A 39 0.23 6.70 -12.54
C LYS A 39 1.56 6.01 -12.20
N VAL A 40 2.35 5.62 -13.21
CA VAL A 40 3.66 4.99 -13.06
C VAL A 40 4.67 5.95 -12.43
N GLU A 41 4.66 7.22 -12.82
CA GLU A 41 5.54 8.24 -12.27
C GLU A 41 5.20 8.55 -10.80
N ALA A 42 3.91 8.67 -10.49
CA ALA A 42 3.44 8.82 -9.12
C ALA A 42 3.83 7.62 -8.23
N LEU A 43 3.77 6.39 -8.76
CA LEU A 43 4.22 5.19 -8.06
C LEU A 43 5.72 5.19 -7.82
N PHE A 44 6.49 5.61 -8.80
CA PHE A 44 7.95 5.69 -8.70
C PHE A 44 8.36 6.69 -7.62
N LEU A 45 7.79 7.89 -7.62
CA LEU A 45 8.08 8.90 -6.60
C LEU A 45 7.63 8.47 -5.21
N THR A 46 6.45 7.83 -5.11
CA THR A 46 5.95 7.22 -3.86
C THR A 46 6.94 6.19 -3.31
N ASP A 47 7.50 5.32 -4.15
CA ASP A 47 8.47 4.30 -3.75
C ASP A 47 9.77 4.93 -3.23
N ILE A 48 10.32 5.92 -3.95
CA ILE A 48 11.51 6.64 -3.51
C ILE A 48 11.28 7.29 -2.14
N LEU A 49 10.18 8.03 -1.97
CA LEU A 49 9.88 8.71 -0.72
C LEU A 49 9.67 7.73 0.45
N CYS A 50 9.05 6.57 0.21
CA CYS A 50 8.94 5.51 1.23
C CYS A 50 10.32 5.04 1.74
N GLN A 51 11.34 5.04 0.88
CA GLN A 51 12.69 4.57 1.22
C GLN A 51 13.58 5.67 1.81
N THR A 52 13.39 6.93 1.41
CA THR A 52 14.27 8.05 1.74
C THR A 52 13.82 8.86 2.96
N LEU A 53 12.52 8.92 3.26
CA LEU A 53 12.00 9.78 4.34
C LEU A 53 12.48 9.34 5.73
N ARG A 54 13.36 10.15 6.34
CA ARG A 54 13.94 9.91 7.68
C ARG A 54 13.42 10.85 8.79
N ARG A 55 12.62 11.86 8.48
CA ARG A 55 12.02 12.73 9.51
C ARG A 55 10.56 12.36 9.70
N GLN A 56 10.10 12.30 10.94
CA GLN A 56 8.71 11.96 11.24
C GLN A 56 7.74 13.00 10.69
N GLN A 57 8.08 14.29 10.74
CA GLN A 57 7.23 15.36 10.20
C GLN A 57 7.03 15.22 8.68
N ASP A 58 8.11 14.99 7.94
CA ASP A 58 8.05 14.79 6.48
C ASP A 58 7.30 13.51 6.12
N PHE A 59 7.50 12.43 6.88
CA PHE A 59 6.74 11.20 6.71
C PHE A 59 5.25 11.38 6.98
N THR A 60 4.88 12.12 8.04
CA THR A 60 3.48 12.45 8.32
C THR A 60 2.86 13.24 7.17
N ARG A 61 3.55 14.25 6.64
CA ARG A 61 3.08 15.03 5.49
C ARG A 61 2.90 14.15 4.25
N PHE A 62 3.89 13.29 3.95
CA PHE A 62 3.84 12.32 2.87
C PHE A 62 2.63 11.39 2.97
N ILE A 63 2.44 10.76 4.13
CA ILE A 63 1.34 9.82 4.34
C ILE A 63 -0.01 10.53 4.24
N SER A 64 -0.15 11.75 4.75
CA SER A 64 -1.38 12.54 4.57
C SER A 64 -1.72 12.76 3.09
N ILE A 65 -0.75 13.20 2.28
CA ILE A 65 -0.94 13.41 0.84
C ILE A 65 -1.37 12.11 0.15
N VAL A 66 -0.64 11.03 0.39
CA VAL A 66 -0.87 9.75 -0.29
C VAL A 66 -2.19 9.11 0.13
N LEU A 67 -2.51 9.10 1.42
CA LEU A 67 -3.74 8.48 1.91
C LEU A 67 -4.99 9.29 1.55
N GLU A 68 -4.91 10.62 1.53
CA GLU A 68 -5.99 11.48 1.02
C GLU A 68 -6.29 11.16 -0.45
N HIS A 69 -5.25 11.01 -1.27
CA HIS A 69 -5.43 10.59 -2.64
C HIS A 69 -6.03 9.18 -2.74
N VAL A 70 -5.47 8.18 -2.04
CA VAL A 70 -5.98 6.81 -2.02
C VAL A 70 -7.47 6.77 -1.65
N GLU A 71 -7.88 7.54 -0.65
CA GLU A 71 -9.27 7.67 -0.23
C GLU A 71 -10.16 8.18 -1.37
N SER A 72 -9.73 9.21 -2.10
CA SER A 72 -10.48 9.81 -3.20
C SER A 72 -10.67 8.90 -4.41
N ILE A 73 -9.77 7.93 -4.63
CA ILE A 73 -9.78 7.05 -5.80
C ILE A 73 -10.18 5.60 -5.49
N LEU A 74 -10.68 5.33 -4.27
CA LEU A 74 -10.92 4.00 -3.72
C LEU A 74 -12.03 3.25 -4.45
N THR A 75 -11.66 2.65 -5.58
CA THR A 75 -12.55 1.94 -6.50
C THR A 75 -11.84 0.72 -7.07
N TYR A 76 -12.61 -0.27 -7.54
CA TYR A 76 -12.06 -1.48 -8.15
C TYR A 76 -11.15 -1.19 -9.35
N LYS A 77 -11.48 -0.14 -10.13
CA LYS A 77 -10.67 0.31 -11.28
C LYS A 77 -9.26 0.77 -10.92
N ASN A 78 -9.07 1.26 -9.70
CA ASN A 78 -7.78 1.74 -9.21
C ASN A 78 -7.10 0.75 -8.25
N SER A 79 -7.64 -0.46 -8.10
CA SER A 79 -7.18 -1.45 -7.12
C SER A 79 -5.68 -1.75 -7.23
N ILE A 80 -5.14 -2.01 -8.43
CA ILE A 80 -3.71 -2.32 -8.60
C ILE A 80 -2.82 -1.15 -8.18
N PHE A 81 -3.18 0.08 -8.58
CA PHE A 81 -2.46 1.28 -8.17
C PHE A 81 -2.46 1.44 -6.65
N ILE A 82 -3.65 1.36 -6.03
CA ILE A 82 -3.82 1.51 -4.58
C ILE A 82 -3.03 0.43 -3.84
N LEU A 83 -3.13 -0.84 -4.24
CA LEU A 83 -2.41 -1.93 -3.60
C LEU A 83 -0.90 -1.75 -3.68
N ARG A 84 -0.39 -1.22 -4.79
CA ARG A 84 1.05 -0.96 -4.94
C ARG A 84 1.53 0.17 -4.03
N VAL A 85 0.76 1.25 -3.93
CA VAL A 85 1.03 2.34 -2.98
C VAL A 85 1.02 1.82 -1.53
N LEU A 86 -0.02 1.09 -1.15
CA LEU A 86 -0.14 0.55 0.22
C LEU A 86 0.97 -0.45 0.54
N ARG A 87 1.39 -1.27 -0.43
CA ARG A 87 2.55 -2.16 -0.30
C ARG A 87 3.84 -1.39 -0.01
N ASN A 88 4.08 -0.27 -0.68
CA ASN A 88 5.25 0.56 -0.43
C ASN A 88 5.20 1.14 1.00
N ILE A 89 4.04 1.64 1.43
CA ILE A 89 3.84 2.19 2.77
C ILE A 89 4.06 1.15 3.88
N ILE A 90 3.53 -0.07 3.72
CA ILE A 90 3.67 -1.16 4.72
C ILE A 90 5.15 -1.47 5.01
N ASN A 91 6.02 -1.37 4.00
CA ASN A 91 7.45 -1.67 4.13
C ASN A 91 8.28 -0.49 4.67
N THR A 92 7.63 0.63 5.01
CA THR A 92 8.33 1.75 5.64
C THR A 92 8.63 1.45 7.10
N ARG A 93 9.61 2.15 7.67
CA ARG A 93 9.99 1.99 9.09
C ARG A 93 8.94 2.52 10.08
N PHE A 94 7.99 3.31 9.60
CA PHE A 94 6.98 3.95 10.42
C PHE A 94 5.66 3.20 10.23
N TYR A 95 4.93 3.00 11.32
CA TYR A 95 3.64 2.34 11.22
C TYR A 95 2.58 3.26 10.59
N VAL A 96 1.87 2.72 9.62
CA VAL A 96 0.64 3.30 9.06
C VAL A 96 -0.43 2.21 9.04
N PRO A 97 -1.64 2.44 9.57
CA PRO A 97 -2.71 1.45 9.64
C PRO A 97 -3.43 1.26 8.27
N THR A 98 -2.68 0.86 7.25
CA THR A 98 -3.16 0.61 5.89
C THR A 98 -4.24 -0.46 5.76
N VAL A 99 -4.42 -1.32 6.76
CA VAL A 99 -5.38 -2.44 6.76
C VAL A 99 -6.82 -2.02 6.45
N PHE A 100 -7.22 -0.81 6.87
CA PHE A 100 -8.55 -0.27 6.61
C PHE A 100 -8.77 0.03 5.12
N TYR A 101 -7.76 0.60 4.46
CA TYR A 101 -7.79 0.86 3.02
C TYR A 101 -7.78 -0.44 2.23
N ILE A 102 -6.94 -1.41 2.63
CA ILE A 102 -6.87 -2.72 1.98
C ILE A 102 -8.20 -3.45 2.08
N SER A 103 -8.87 -3.39 3.24
CA SER A 103 -10.17 -4.02 3.46
C SER A 103 -11.26 -3.45 2.55
N ARG A 104 -11.22 -2.15 2.25
CA ARG A 104 -12.18 -1.53 1.32
C ARG A 104 -11.89 -1.86 -0.15
N VAL A 105 -10.61 -2.02 -0.53
CA VAL A 105 -10.25 -2.55 -1.86
C VAL A 105 -10.73 -3.99 -2.00
N LEU A 106 -10.54 -4.82 -0.97
CA LEU A 106 -11.05 -6.19 -0.92
C LEU A 106 -12.57 -6.23 -1.07
N GLU A 107 -13.29 -5.40 -0.32
CA GLU A 107 -14.75 -5.28 -0.43
C GLU A 107 -15.18 -4.94 -1.86
N SER A 108 -14.51 -3.98 -2.49
CA SER A 108 -14.78 -3.58 -3.88
C SER A 108 -14.53 -4.71 -4.87
N ALA A 109 -13.46 -5.50 -4.67
CA ALA A 109 -13.14 -6.65 -5.51
C ALA A 109 -14.16 -7.78 -5.36
N VAL A 110 -14.57 -8.11 -4.12
CA VAL A 110 -15.53 -9.19 -3.83
C VAL A 110 -16.93 -8.87 -4.36
N LYS A 111 -17.28 -7.57 -4.43
CA LYS A 111 -18.52 -7.06 -5.00
C LYS A 111 -18.49 -6.91 -6.53
N ALA A 112 -17.38 -7.18 -7.20
CA ALA A 112 -17.32 -7.18 -8.66
C ALA A 112 -18.27 -8.26 -9.22
N GLU A 113 -19.16 -7.86 -10.13
CA GLU A 113 -20.18 -8.73 -10.74
C GLU A 113 -19.90 -8.91 -12.24
N LYS A 114 -20.56 -9.92 -12.83
CA LYS A 114 -20.52 -10.21 -14.28
C LYS A 114 -19.11 -10.50 -14.78
N LEU A 115 -18.38 -11.32 -14.01
CA LEU A 115 -17.02 -11.71 -14.33
C LEU A 115 -16.99 -12.73 -15.45
N THR A 116 -15.96 -12.63 -16.29
CA THR A 116 -15.69 -13.49 -17.43
C THR A 116 -14.23 -13.93 -17.38
N ALA A 117 -13.97 -15.19 -17.69
CA ALA A 117 -12.60 -15.68 -17.82
C ALA A 117 -11.91 -14.97 -19.01
N ALA A 118 -10.84 -14.25 -18.73
CA ALA A 118 -10.06 -13.53 -19.75
C ALA A 118 -8.85 -14.33 -20.23
N GLY A 119 -8.41 -15.36 -19.49
CA GLY A 119 -7.23 -16.16 -19.81
C GLY A 119 -5.91 -15.39 -19.71
N ARG A 120 -5.91 -14.24 -19.01
CA ARG A 120 -4.75 -13.36 -18.83
C ARG A 120 -4.28 -13.39 -17.38
N ARG A 121 -2.97 -13.27 -17.17
CA ARG A 121 -2.36 -13.03 -15.85
C ARG A 121 -2.31 -11.53 -15.57
N PHE A 122 -2.75 -11.13 -14.38
CA PHE A 122 -2.63 -9.76 -13.87
C PHE A 122 -1.49 -9.64 -12.85
N GLY A 123 -0.86 -8.48 -12.82
CA GLY A 123 0.25 -8.15 -11.92
C GLY A 123 0.33 -6.66 -11.58
N TYR A 124 1.34 -6.28 -10.82
CA TYR A 124 1.55 -4.89 -10.37
C TYR A 124 1.94 -3.94 -11.51
N GLU A 125 2.38 -4.47 -12.63
CA GLU A 125 2.64 -3.80 -13.90
C GLU A 125 1.35 -3.30 -14.57
N ASP A 126 0.19 -3.91 -14.29
CA ASP A 126 -1.10 -3.59 -14.92
C ASP A 126 -1.82 -2.41 -14.26
N VAL A 127 -1.09 -1.34 -13.96
CA VAL A 127 -1.60 -0.15 -13.24
C VAL A 127 -2.75 0.55 -14.00
N ARG A 128 -2.81 0.35 -15.32
CA ARG A 128 -3.86 0.87 -16.21
C ARG A 128 -4.78 -0.28 -16.61
N LEU A 129 -5.98 -0.28 -16.06
CA LEU A 129 -7.01 -1.27 -16.36
C LEU A 129 -8.03 -0.72 -17.35
N SER A 130 -8.29 -1.47 -18.41
CA SER A 130 -9.39 -1.26 -19.34
C SER A 130 -10.72 -1.73 -18.73
N ASN A 131 -11.86 -1.36 -19.33
CA ASN A 131 -13.16 -1.82 -18.84
C ASN A 131 -13.34 -3.34 -18.97
N ASP A 132 -12.68 -3.97 -19.94
CA ASP A 132 -12.70 -5.42 -20.11
C ASP A 132 -11.88 -6.11 -19.01
N ASP A 133 -10.74 -5.53 -18.63
CA ASP A 133 -9.95 -6.03 -17.49
C ASP A 133 -10.78 -6.02 -16.20
N LEU A 134 -11.63 -5.01 -15.98
CA LEU A 134 -12.51 -4.94 -14.79
C LEU A 134 -13.54 -6.07 -14.71
N ARG A 135 -13.78 -6.79 -15.81
CA ARG A 135 -14.66 -7.95 -15.84
C ARG A 135 -13.88 -9.26 -15.80
N ALA A 136 -12.54 -9.22 -15.78
CA ALA A 136 -11.72 -10.43 -15.72
C ALA A 136 -11.81 -11.08 -14.34
N GLU A 137 -12.13 -12.37 -14.30
CA GLU A 137 -12.08 -13.16 -13.06
C GLU A 137 -10.65 -13.22 -12.50
N GLU A 138 -9.65 -13.26 -13.36
CA GLU A 138 -8.24 -13.30 -13.00
C GLU A 138 -7.77 -12.02 -12.31
N LEU A 139 -8.31 -10.86 -12.70
CA LEU A 139 -8.06 -9.60 -12.00
C LEU A 139 -8.64 -9.66 -10.59
N GLN A 140 -9.87 -10.17 -10.44
CA GLN A 140 -10.50 -10.28 -9.12
C GLN A 140 -9.68 -11.18 -8.21
N ARG A 141 -9.26 -12.35 -8.70
CA ARG A 141 -8.42 -13.29 -7.95
C ARG A 141 -7.09 -12.66 -7.55
N PHE A 142 -6.43 -11.93 -8.46
CA PHE A 142 -5.21 -11.20 -8.17
C PHE A 142 -5.41 -10.16 -7.06
N VAL A 143 -6.39 -9.27 -7.22
CA VAL A 143 -6.67 -8.20 -6.24
C VAL A 143 -7.03 -8.77 -4.88
N VAL A 144 -7.88 -9.81 -4.83
CA VAL A 144 -8.21 -10.50 -3.57
C VAL A 144 -6.94 -11.09 -2.95
N GLY A 145 -6.16 -11.87 -3.69
CA GLY A 145 -4.93 -12.49 -3.19
C GLY A 145 -3.93 -11.47 -2.63
N GLU A 146 -3.69 -10.37 -3.34
CA GLU A 146 -2.81 -9.29 -2.88
C GLU A 146 -3.36 -8.59 -1.63
N CYS A 147 -4.67 -8.33 -1.56
CA CYS A 147 -5.29 -7.81 -0.34
C CYS A 147 -5.00 -8.72 0.86
N LEU A 148 -5.20 -10.03 0.72
CA LEU A 148 -4.96 -10.98 1.81
C LEU A 148 -3.48 -11.02 2.20
N GLY A 149 -2.58 -11.04 1.21
CA GLY A 149 -1.14 -11.02 1.42
C GLY A 149 -0.66 -9.78 2.18
N LEU A 150 -1.16 -8.60 1.82
CA LEU A 150 -0.80 -7.35 2.49
C LEU A 150 -1.38 -7.25 3.91
N ILE A 151 -2.62 -7.68 4.12
CA ILE A 151 -3.21 -7.75 5.48
C ILE A 151 -2.38 -8.67 6.35
N LYS A 152 -2.03 -9.86 5.86
CA LYS A 152 -1.19 -10.81 6.59
C LYS A 152 0.17 -10.21 6.93
N THR A 153 0.82 -9.59 5.95
CA THR A 153 2.13 -8.94 6.14
C THR A 153 2.05 -7.89 7.24
N GLN A 154 1.03 -7.03 7.19
CA GLN A 154 0.83 -6.00 8.20
C GLN A 154 0.59 -6.63 9.58
N MET A 155 -0.30 -7.61 9.68
CA MET A 155 -0.54 -8.33 10.94
C MET A 155 0.73 -8.97 11.50
N GLN A 156 1.56 -9.58 10.67
CA GLN A 156 2.84 -10.17 11.10
C GLN A 156 3.82 -9.13 11.63
N ILE A 157 3.91 -7.96 10.98
CA ILE A 157 4.73 -6.83 11.47
C ILE A 157 4.29 -6.39 12.87
N PHE A 158 2.98 -6.49 13.17
CA PHE A 158 2.43 -6.14 14.49
C PHE A 158 2.35 -7.30 15.47
N GLY A 159 2.63 -8.54 15.08
CA GLY A 159 2.36 -9.74 15.89
C GLY A 159 3.02 -9.76 17.27
N SER A 160 4.16 -9.08 17.43
CA SER A 160 4.88 -8.97 18.69
C SER A 160 4.55 -7.73 19.53
N ASN A 161 3.66 -6.85 19.06
CA ASN A 161 3.30 -5.62 19.76
C ASN A 161 2.20 -5.85 20.81
N ILE A 162 2.28 -5.14 21.93
CA ILE A 162 1.29 -5.25 23.04
C ILE A 162 -0.13 -4.94 22.56
N GLY A 163 -0.29 -4.02 21.61
CA GLY A 163 -1.59 -3.64 21.02
C GLY A 163 -2.06 -4.53 19.85
N PHE A 164 -1.39 -5.66 19.60
CA PHE A 164 -1.75 -6.58 18.54
C PHE A 164 -3.15 -7.20 18.72
N PRO A 165 -3.57 -7.64 19.91
CA PRO A 165 -4.90 -8.24 20.08
C PRO A 165 -6.03 -7.29 19.69
N GLU A 166 -5.92 -6.00 20.02
CA GLU A 166 -6.91 -4.98 19.68
C GLU A 166 -6.95 -4.74 18.17
N LEU A 167 -5.78 -4.61 17.53
CA LEU A 167 -5.69 -4.48 16.08
C LEU A 167 -6.27 -5.71 15.37
N ALA A 168 -5.88 -6.91 15.81
CA ALA A 168 -6.35 -8.17 15.26
C ALA A 168 -7.87 -8.32 15.39
N PHE A 169 -8.43 -7.92 16.53
CA PHE A 169 -9.87 -7.94 16.75
C PHE A 169 -10.60 -7.03 15.75
N VAL A 170 -10.13 -5.78 15.59
CA VAL A 170 -10.73 -4.81 14.65
C VAL A 170 -10.64 -5.33 13.21
N VAL A 171 -9.46 -5.81 12.80
CA VAL A 171 -9.25 -6.35 11.45
C VAL A 171 -10.12 -7.57 11.19
N CYS A 172 -10.22 -8.50 12.14
CA CYS A 172 -11.10 -9.65 12.03
C CYS A 172 -12.57 -9.24 11.91
N ASN A 173 -13.03 -8.25 12.68
CA ASN A 173 -14.40 -7.77 12.59
C ASN A 173 -14.69 -7.11 11.23
N GLU A 174 -13.77 -6.29 10.74
CA GLU A 174 -13.87 -5.65 9.43
C GLU A 174 -13.93 -6.70 8.31
N LEU A 175 -13.01 -7.67 8.32
CA LEU A 175 -13.00 -8.77 7.37
C LEU A 175 -14.28 -9.61 7.44
N ARG A 176 -14.76 -9.95 8.65
CA ARG A 176 -15.99 -10.73 8.84
C ARG A 176 -17.20 -10.04 8.22
N THR A 177 -17.25 -8.72 8.32
CA THR A 177 -18.39 -7.91 7.88
C THR A 177 -18.33 -7.63 6.37
N LYS A 178 -17.12 -7.51 5.81
CA LYS A 178 -16.91 -7.03 4.44
C LYS A 178 -16.54 -8.12 3.42
N SER A 179 -16.18 -9.32 3.86
CA SER A 179 -15.80 -10.43 2.98
C SER A 179 -16.81 -11.58 3.01
N ARG A 180 -16.91 -12.34 1.90
CA ARG A 180 -17.69 -13.58 1.88
C ARG A 180 -17.09 -14.57 2.89
N ILE A 181 -17.95 -15.32 3.60
CA ILE A 181 -17.56 -16.22 4.70
C ILE A 181 -16.38 -17.15 4.36
N GLY A 182 -16.26 -17.61 3.11
CA GLY A 182 -15.13 -18.42 2.64
C GLY A 182 -13.78 -17.68 2.67
N VAL A 183 -13.74 -16.45 2.16
CA VAL A 183 -12.54 -15.58 2.17
C VAL A 183 -12.15 -15.22 3.59
N PHE A 184 -13.14 -14.90 4.43
CA PHE A 184 -12.92 -14.65 5.86
C PHE A 184 -12.26 -15.84 6.57
N ARG A 185 -12.76 -17.07 6.35
CA ARG A 185 -12.22 -18.28 6.97
C ARG A 185 -10.78 -18.58 6.54
N GLU A 186 -10.44 -18.34 5.28
CA GLU A 186 -9.09 -18.54 4.76
C GLU A 186 -8.10 -17.58 5.42
N VAL A 187 -8.44 -16.29 5.47
CA VAL A 187 -7.59 -15.25 6.08
C VAL A 187 -7.40 -15.46 7.58
N VAL A 188 -8.49 -15.69 8.30
CA VAL A 188 -8.42 -15.93 9.75
C VAL A 188 -7.72 -17.25 10.06
N GLY A 189 -7.97 -18.30 9.26
CA GLY A 189 -7.28 -19.57 9.40
C GLY A 189 -5.76 -19.45 9.24
N ASP A 190 -5.31 -18.62 8.31
CA ASP A 190 -3.87 -18.39 8.09
C ASP A 190 -3.25 -17.38 9.08
N LEU A 191 -4.03 -16.44 9.60
CA LEU A 191 -3.61 -15.57 10.72
C LEU A 191 -3.40 -16.38 12.00
N ILE A 192 -4.30 -17.32 12.31
CA ILE A 192 -4.16 -18.21 13.47
C ILE A 192 -2.91 -19.09 13.35
N LYS A 193 -2.56 -19.57 12.15
CA LYS A 193 -1.34 -20.37 11.92
C LYS A 193 -0.04 -19.55 12.02
N ALA A 194 -0.12 -18.22 11.90
CA ALA A 194 1.02 -17.32 11.91
C ALA A 194 1.36 -16.76 13.29
N ILE A 195 0.51 -17.03 14.30
CA ILE A 195 0.73 -16.80 15.73
C ILE A 195 1.31 -18.07 16.33
#